data_AF-A0A3C0R3F6-F1
#
_entry.id   AF-A0A3C0R3F6-F1
#
_cell.length_a   1.000
_cell.length_b   1.000
_cell.length_c   1.000
_cell.angle_alpha   90.00
_cell.angle_beta   90.00
_cell.angle_gamma   90.00
#
_symmetry.space_group_name_H-M   'P 1'
#
loop_
_entity.id
_entity.type
_entity.pdbx_description
1 polymer ?
#
loop_
_entity_poly.entity_id
_entity_poly.type
_entity_poly.pdbx_seq_one_letter_code
_entity_poly.pdbx_strand_id
1 'polypeptide(L)'
;AADTAASTEEKKEALGVALRRFRPTESASVFLSENIPAHIRTANISGKIADQRGPYFASGNWWDENAWTRAEWDLQLDDGVVCRSYQSGAKWEIDGVYD
;
A
#
# COMPACT_ATOMS: atom_id res chain seq x y z
N ALA A 1 21.30 -21.98 45.90
CA ALA A 1 21.69 -21.46 44.58
C ALA A 1 20.96 -22.26 43.51
N ALA A 2 19.99 -21.64 42.84
CA ALA A 2 19.40 -22.17 41.63
C ALA A 2 19.11 -20.93 40.76
N ASP A 3 19.93 -20.80 39.72
CA ASP A 3 19.97 -19.68 38.79
C ASP A 3 19.07 -20.07 37.61
N THR A 4 17.94 -19.38 37.45
CA THR A 4 17.05 -19.54 36.29
C THR A 4 17.43 -18.46 35.30
N ALA A 5 18.28 -18.81 34.34
CA ALA A 5 18.65 -17.93 33.24
C ALA A 5 17.41 -17.66 32.37
N ALA A 6 17.01 -16.38 32.31
CA ALA A 6 16.01 -15.90 31.37
C ALA A 6 16.58 -15.93 29.95
N SER A 7 15.99 -16.76 29.09
CA SER A 7 16.29 -16.80 27.67
C SER A 7 15.97 -15.45 27.04
N THR A 8 17.01 -14.72 26.63
CA THR A 8 16.86 -13.46 25.90
C THR A 8 16.63 -13.79 24.43
N GLU A 9 15.40 -13.67 23.94
CA GLU A 9 15.12 -13.71 22.51
C GLU A 9 15.76 -12.47 21.86
N GLU A 10 16.77 -12.69 21.02
CA GLU A 10 17.31 -11.65 20.15
C GLU A 10 16.22 -11.18 19.19
N LYS A 11 15.65 -10.01 19.48
CA LYS A 11 14.70 -9.35 18.61
C LYS A 11 15.44 -8.94 17.35
N LYS A 12 15.27 -9.70 16.26
CA LYS A 12 15.80 -9.36 14.95
C LYS A 12 15.23 -7.99 14.57
N GLU A 13 16.06 -6.95 14.64
CA GLU A 13 15.71 -5.59 14.20
C GLU A 13 15.22 -5.70 12.76
N ALA A 14 13.90 -5.61 12.57
CA ALA A 14 13.30 -5.69 11.27
C ALA A 14 13.57 -4.37 10.55
N LEU A 15 14.58 -4.37 9.67
CA LEU A 15 14.75 -3.31 8.68
C LEU A 15 13.41 -3.14 7.96
N GLY A 16 12.88 -1.92 7.94
CA GLY A 16 11.60 -1.64 7.30
C GLY A 16 11.60 -2.06 5.83
N VAL A 17 10.43 -2.47 5.32
CA VAL A 17 10.25 -2.87 3.92
C VAL A 17 10.51 -1.70 2.97
N ALA A 18 11.12 -1.99 1.82
CA ALA A 18 11.46 -0.98 0.83
C ALA A 18 10.34 -0.88 -0.23
N LEU A 19 9.92 0.33 -0.61
CA LEU A 19 8.97 0.51 -1.71
C LEU A 19 9.73 0.61 -3.04
N ARG A 20 9.66 -0.43 -3.87
CA ARG A 20 10.16 -0.39 -5.25
C ARG A 20 9.12 0.29 -6.14
N ARG A 21 9.41 1.54 -6.51
CA ARG A 21 8.46 2.42 -7.20
C ARG A 21 8.41 2.19 -8.70
N PHE A 22 7.20 2.25 -9.24
CA PHE A 22 6.97 2.36 -10.67
C PHE A 22 7.16 3.82 -11.11
N ARG A 23 7.84 3.99 -12.25
CA ARG A 23 8.20 5.29 -12.84
C ARG A 23 8.03 5.20 -14.37
N PRO A 24 6.89 5.66 -14.94
CA PRO A 24 5.75 6.30 -14.29
C PRO A 24 4.93 5.35 -13.41
N THR A 25 3.99 5.88 -12.64
CA THR A 25 2.96 5.10 -11.93
C THR A 25 2.15 4.24 -12.91
N GLU A 26 1.64 3.11 -12.45
CA GLU A 26 0.84 2.21 -13.29
C GLU A 26 -0.64 2.45 -13.09
N SER A 27 -1.40 2.59 -14.18
CA SER A 27 -2.86 2.65 -14.10
C SER A 27 -3.43 1.34 -13.57
N ALA A 28 -4.41 1.44 -12.68
CA ALA A 28 -5.09 0.30 -12.07
C ALA A 28 -6.60 0.36 -12.30
N SER A 29 -7.21 -0.81 -12.45
CA SER A 29 -8.65 -1.01 -12.26
C SER A 29 -8.87 -1.60 -10.88
N VAL A 30 -9.68 -0.93 -10.06
CA VAL A 30 -10.00 -1.38 -8.69
C VAL A 30 -11.49 -1.62 -8.58
N PHE A 31 -11.86 -2.82 -8.16
CA PHE A 31 -13.22 -3.13 -7.76
C PHE A 31 -13.41 -2.76 -6.30
N LEU A 32 -14.43 -1.94 -6.04
CA LEU A 32 -14.80 -1.52 -4.69
C LEU A 32 -16.03 -2.31 -4.23
N SER A 33 -15.96 -2.89 -3.04
CA SER A 33 -17.10 -3.43 -2.32
C SER A 33 -17.41 -2.49 -1.17
N GLU A 34 -18.60 -1.90 -1.11
CA GLU A 34 -18.97 -0.97 -0.02
C GLU A 34 -17.97 0.20 0.16
N ASN A 35 -17.46 0.75 -0.95
CA ASN A 35 -16.41 1.78 -1.01
C ASN A 35 -15.03 1.33 -0.46
N ILE A 36 -14.83 0.02 -0.27
CA ILE A 36 -13.58 -0.57 0.19
C ILE A 36 -12.93 -1.34 -0.98
N PRO A 37 -11.63 -1.13 -1.25
CA PRO A 37 -10.89 -1.94 -2.24
C PRO A 37 -11.01 -3.44 -1.97
N ALA A 38 -11.53 -4.19 -2.94
CA ALA A 38 -11.73 -5.64 -2.83
C ALA A 38 -10.94 -6.45 -3.87
N HIS A 39 -10.68 -5.88 -5.05
CA HIS A 39 -9.83 -6.50 -6.08
C HIS A 39 -9.11 -5.42 -6.86
N ILE A 40 -7.88 -5.71 -7.28
CA ILE A 40 -7.09 -4.81 -8.12
C ILE A 40 -6.52 -5.54 -9.32
N ARG A 41 -6.38 -4.81 -10.42
CA ARG A 41 -5.75 -5.28 -11.65
C ARG A 41 -4.94 -4.17 -12.31
N THR A 42 -3.67 -4.45 -12.61
CA THR A 42 -2.78 -3.65 -13.46
C THR A 42 -2.20 -4.52 -14.59
N ALA A 43 -1.19 -4.01 -15.29
CA ALA A 43 -0.40 -4.82 -16.22
C ALA A 43 0.49 -5.86 -15.53
N ASN A 44 0.96 -5.57 -14.31
CA ASN A 44 1.98 -6.37 -13.60
C ASN A 44 1.46 -7.08 -12.34
N ILE A 45 0.39 -6.61 -11.72
CA ILE A 45 -0.22 -7.23 -10.53
C ILE A 45 -1.73 -7.37 -10.69
N SER A 46 -2.29 -8.47 -10.19
CA SER A 46 -3.74 -8.68 -10.17
C SER A 46 -4.08 -9.64 -9.04
N GLY A 47 -5.09 -9.32 -8.24
CA GLY A 47 -5.43 -10.18 -7.11
C GLY A 47 -6.55 -9.64 -6.24
N LYS A 48 -7.11 -10.53 -5.42
CA LYS A 48 -8.05 -10.16 -4.38
C LYS A 48 -7.30 -9.46 -3.26
N ILE A 49 -7.89 -8.42 -2.69
CA ILE A 49 -7.30 -7.74 -1.53
C ILE A 49 -7.63 -8.56 -0.28
N ALA A 50 -6.56 -8.97 0.42
CA ALA A 50 -6.61 -9.77 1.64
C ALA A 50 -6.54 -8.91 2.91
N ASP A 51 -5.76 -7.82 2.87
CA ASP A 51 -5.72 -6.80 3.93
C ASP A 51 -5.42 -5.42 3.33
N GLN A 52 -5.73 -4.36 4.06
CA GLN A 52 -5.56 -2.99 3.60
C GLN A 52 -5.30 -1.99 4.73
N ARG A 53 -4.58 -0.92 4.40
CA ARG A 53 -4.38 0.25 5.26
C ARG A 53 -4.65 1.53 4.48
N GLY A 54 -5.45 2.42 5.08
CA GLY A 54 -5.90 3.65 4.44
C GLY A 54 -7.42 3.86 4.54
N PRO A 55 -7.97 4.85 3.82
CA PRO A 55 -7.24 5.78 2.97
C PRO A 55 -6.44 6.78 3.79
N TYR A 56 -5.21 7.05 3.36
CA TYR A 56 -4.43 8.20 3.82
C TYR A 56 -4.63 9.35 2.83
N PHE A 57 -5.22 10.44 3.28
CA PHE A 57 -5.51 11.58 2.40
C PHE A 57 -4.29 12.50 2.29
N ALA A 58 -3.92 12.84 1.06
CA ALA A 58 -2.90 13.83 0.74
C ALA A 58 -3.44 14.83 -0.28
N SER A 59 -2.99 16.08 -0.18
CA SER A 59 -3.35 17.14 -1.12
C SER A 59 -2.19 18.11 -1.30
N GLY A 60 -2.21 18.87 -2.38
CA GLY A 60 -1.19 19.87 -2.69
C GLY A 60 -1.66 20.82 -3.78
N ASN A 61 -0.85 21.86 -4.02
CA ASN A 61 -1.16 22.94 -4.97
C ASN A 61 -2.54 23.58 -4.74
N TRP A 62 -3.03 23.58 -3.49
CA TRP A 62 -4.37 24.07 -3.14
C TRP A 62 -4.59 25.55 -3.44
N TRP A 63 -3.52 26.29 -3.74
CA TRP A 63 -3.53 27.72 -4.04
C TRP A 63 -3.75 28.05 -5.52
N ASP A 64 -3.75 27.08 -6.43
CA ASP A 64 -3.94 27.32 -7.88
C ASP A 64 -4.74 26.20 -8.58
N GLU A 65 -4.89 26.33 -9.90
CA GLU A 65 -5.66 25.41 -10.74
C GLU A 65 -5.07 23.99 -10.83
N ASN A 66 -3.83 23.79 -10.39
CA ASN A 66 -3.16 22.49 -10.33
C ASN A 66 -3.37 21.78 -8.98
N ALA A 67 -4.34 22.23 -8.18
CA ALA A 67 -4.75 21.58 -6.94
C ALA A 67 -5.01 20.09 -7.17
N TRP A 68 -4.43 19.27 -6.30
CA TRP A 68 -4.61 17.83 -6.35
C TRP A 68 -4.98 17.29 -4.97
N THR A 69 -5.72 16.19 -5.00
CA THR A 69 -6.02 15.36 -3.83
C THR A 69 -5.88 13.90 -4.22
N ARG A 70 -5.46 13.08 -3.27
CA ARG A 70 -5.37 11.64 -3.42
C ARG A 70 -5.70 10.92 -2.12
N ALA A 71 -6.35 9.77 -2.25
CA ALA A 71 -6.56 8.81 -1.18
C ALA A 71 -5.59 7.63 -1.39
N GLU A 72 -4.55 7.55 -0.58
CA GLU A 72 -3.52 6.51 -0.66
C GLU A 72 -3.90 5.28 0.14
N TRP A 73 -3.56 4.10 -0.38
CA TRP A 73 -3.81 2.82 0.26
C TRP A 73 -2.58 1.93 0.14
N ASP A 74 -2.25 1.24 1.23
CA ASP A 74 -1.36 0.07 1.18
C ASP A 74 -2.26 -1.18 1.15
N LEU A 75 -2.14 -1.98 0.08
CA LEU A 75 -3.01 -3.11 -0.21
C LEU A 75 -2.18 -4.39 -0.24
N GLN A 76 -2.57 -5.37 0.57
CA GLN A 76 -2.02 -6.71 0.53
C GLN A 76 -2.93 -7.60 -0.32
N LEU A 77 -2.37 -8.25 -1.34
CA LEU A 77 -3.06 -9.23 -2.17
C LEU A 77 -3.04 -10.61 -1.51
N ASP A 78 -3.93 -11.48 -1.98
CA ASP A 78 -4.07 -12.86 -1.53
C ASP A 78 -2.85 -13.75 -1.81
N ASP A 79 -2.00 -13.36 -2.77
CA ASP A 79 -0.70 -13.99 -3.04
C ASP A 79 0.44 -13.47 -2.15
N GLY A 80 0.16 -12.51 -1.25
CA GLY A 80 1.11 -11.92 -0.32
C GLY A 80 1.83 -10.67 -0.84
N VAL A 81 1.64 -10.27 -2.10
CA VAL A 81 2.18 -9.01 -2.62
C VAL A 81 1.56 -7.83 -1.87
N VAL A 82 2.39 -6.92 -1.37
CA VAL A 82 1.92 -5.65 -0.79
C VAL A 82 2.27 -4.53 -1.74
N CYS A 83 1.30 -3.70 -2.12
CA CYS A 83 1.50 -2.57 -3.02
C CYS A 83 0.97 -1.28 -2.42
N ARG A 84 1.58 -0.15 -2.82
CA ARG A 84 1.03 1.18 -2.57
C ARG A 84 0.25 1.63 -3.79
N SER A 85 -0.99 2.06 -3.56
CA SER A 85 -1.89 2.60 -4.57
C SER A 85 -2.43 3.96 -4.12
N TYR A 86 -2.99 4.71 -5.06
CA TYR A 86 -3.82 5.86 -4.72
C TYR A 86 -4.97 6.04 -5.68
N GLN A 87 -6.03 6.67 -5.18
CA GLN A 87 -7.15 7.16 -5.96
C GLN A 87 -7.08 8.68 -6.07
N SER A 88 -7.17 9.24 -7.28
CA SER A 88 -7.37 10.67 -7.52
C SER A 88 -8.56 10.88 -8.46
N GLY A 89 -9.63 11.48 -7.93
CA GLY A 89 -10.94 11.48 -8.61
C GLY A 89 -11.42 10.05 -8.89
N ALA A 90 -11.67 9.74 -10.16
CA ALA A 90 -12.07 8.41 -10.60
C ALA A 90 -10.89 7.48 -10.97
N LYS A 91 -9.65 8.00 -10.98
CA LYS A 91 -8.48 7.26 -11.43
C LYS A 91 -7.81 6.54 -10.26
N TRP A 92 -7.37 5.33 -10.52
CA TRP A 92 -6.55 4.54 -9.61
C TRP A 92 -5.19 4.27 -10.24
N GLU A 93 -4.15 4.39 -9.43
CA GLU A 93 -2.77 4.15 -9.84
C GLU A 93 -2.00 3.38 -8.77
N ILE A 94 -0.97 2.63 -9.20
CA ILE A 94 -0.01 1.96 -8.33
C ILE A 94 1.31 2.72 -8.33
N ASP A 95 1.74 3.08 -7.12
CA ASP A 95 3.02 3.73 -6.85
C ASP A 95 4.19 2.74 -6.90
N GLY A 96 3.96 1.49 -6.51
CA GLY A 96 4.96 0.43 -6.44
C GLY A 96 4.56 -0.74 -5.55
N VAL A 97 5.50 -1.66 -5.38
CA VAL A 97 5.38 -2.87 -4.55
C VAL A 97 6.42 -2.83 -3.43
N TYR A 98 6.07 -3.31 -2.25
CA TYR A 98 7.01 -3.47 -1.15
C TYR A 98 7.82 -4.76 -1.31
N ASP A 99 9.13 -4.66 -1.13
CA ASP A 99 10.10 -5.77 -1.12
C ASP A 99 10.69 -6.00 0.29
#